data_AF-A0A9E6A3K7-F1
#
_entry.id   AF-A0A9E6A3K7-F1
#
_cell.length_a   1.000
_cell.length_b   1.000
_cell.length_c   1.000
_cell.angle_alpha   90.00
_cell.angle_beta   90.00
_cell.angle_gamma   90.00
#
_symmetry.space_group_name_H-M   'P 1'
#
loop_
_entity.id
_entity.type
_entity.pdbx_description
1 polymer ?
#
loop_
_entity_poly.entity_id
_entity_poly.type
_entity_poly.pdbx_seq_one_letter_code
_entity_poly.pdbx_strand_id
1 'polypeptide(L)'
;MTALCRATDDDGALTRMREVLDETEITDPPRPPSDGPGKLKASNRNILEANTYADLLAADETIDGLCCFVGTTSSRQAMSPFTRLYTDTIRAILDGMAESRPVEVLYHSSVGAGGEPANAYVYWPDNYPSMSWAIAWIAPVFRNVARSERLFEEQNQPHTDYITFRPGSLKDHSAEGNYHVLVDLSKKCPFKAELSEMKTSIGREDVANEMLRVATLPEQDRKALYGSSLYLADRK
;
A
#
# COMPACT_ATOMS: atom_id res chain seq x y z
N MET A 1 7.74 -12.38 -10.98
CA MET A 1 7.57 -11.06 -10.32
C MET A 1 8.23 -10.00 -11.17
N THR A 2 7.51 -8.90 -11.45
CA THR A 2 8.10 -7.70 -12.07
C THR A 2 8.11 -6.58 -11.04
N ALA A 3 9.27 -6.02 -10.73
CA ALA A 3 9.42 -4.94 -9.76
C ALA A 3 9.75 -3.62 -10.48
N LEU A 4 9.12 -2.54 -10.03
CA LEU A 4 9.37 -1.18 -10.50
C LEU A 4 10.05 -0.41 -9.37
N CYS A 5 11.29 0.00 -9.60
CA CYS A 5 12.10 0.67 -8.57
C CYS A 5 12.55 2.04 -9.04
N ARG A 6 12.56 3.00 -8.12
CA ARG A 6 13.10 4.32 -8.44
C ARG A 6 14.62 4.26 -8.49
N ALA A 7 15.23 4.33 -9.66
CA ALA A 7 16.69 4.38 -9.85
C ALA A 7 17.07 5.08 -11.16
N THR A 8 18.35 5.33 -11.39
CA THR A 8 18.83 5.91 -12.66
C THR A 8 18.70 4.95 -13.83
N ASP A 9 18.87 3.66 -13.55
CA ASP A 9 18.92 2.54 -14.50
C ASP A 9 18.68 1.22 -13.76
N ASP A 10 18.50 0.14 -14.53
CA ASP A 10 18.14 -1.19 -14.03
C ASP A 10 19.22 -1.79 -13.10
N ASP A 11 20.50 -1.51 -13.37
CA ASP A 11 21.62 -1.96 -12.54
C ASP A 11 21.61 -1.26 -11.16
N GLY A 12 21.32 0.04 -11.13
CA GLY A 12 21.15 0.80 -9.90
C GLY A 12 19.93 0.35 -9.10
N ALA A 13 18.83 -0.01 -9.78
CA ALA A 13 17.68 -0.63 -9.12
C ALA A 13 18.05 -1.99 -8.52
N LEU A 14 18.79 -2.82 -9.25
CA LEU A 14 19.18 -4.17 -8.81
C LEU A 14 20.12 -4.10 -7.61
N THR A 15 21.10 -3.20 -7.65
CA THR A 15 22.03 -2.95 -6.55
C THR A 15 21.27 -2.57 -5.29
N ARG A 16 20.36 -1.59 -5.38
CA ARG A 16 19.54 -1.17 -4.23
C ARG A 16 18.65 -2.28 -3.68
N MET A 17 18.07 -3.10 -4.56
CA MET A 17 17.28 -4.25 -4.10
C MET A 17 18.13 -5.28 -3.38
N ARG A 18 19.34 -5.57 -3.88
CA ARG A 18 20.27 -6.49 -3.21
C ARG A 18 20.71 -5.95 -1.86
N GLU A 19 21.08 -4.68 -1.76
CA GLU A 19 21.42 -4.03 -0.49
C GLU A 19 20.29 -4.17 0.54
N VAL A 20 19.04 -3.86 0.12
CA VAL A 20 17.87 -4.03 1.01
C VAL A 20 17.70 -5.50 1.42
N LEU A 21 17.82 -6.44 0.48
CA LEU A 21 17.66 -7.87 0.76
C LEU A 21 18.77 -8.42 1.67
N ASP A 22 20.01 -7.93 1.52
CA ASP A 22 21.15 -8.32 2.34
C ASP A 22 21.03 -7.80 3.78
N GLU A 23 20.36 -6.65 3.96
CA GLU A 23 20.06 -6.06 5.27
C GLU A 23 18.77 -6.63 5.91
N THR A 24 17.93 -7.33 5.14
CA THR A 24 16.65 -7.89 5.62
C THR A 24 16.86 -9.29 6.19
N GLU A 25 16.47 -9.50 7.45
CA GLU A 25 16.46 -10.83 8.06
C GLU A 25 15.15 -11.54 7.70
N ILE A 26 15.20 -12.54 6.82
CA ILE A 26 14.01 -13.32 6.43
C ILE A 26 13.59 -14.21 7.62
N THR A 27 12.49 -13.86 8.27
CA THR A 27 12.02 -14.50 9.52
C THR A 27 11.24 -15.80 9.33
N ASP A 28 10.82 -16.14 8.10
CA ASP A 28 10.14 -17.40 7.75
C ASP A 28 10.99 -18.27 6.83
N PRO A 29 10.78 -19.61 6.76
CA PRO A 29 11.50 -20.43 5.81
C PRO A 29 11.26 -19.89 4.39
N PRO A 30 12.32 -19.64 3.61
CA PRO A 30 12.19 -19.03 2.30
C PRO A 30 11.22 -19.87 1.47
N ARG A 31 10.16 -19.23 0.98
CA ARG A 31 9.33 -19.83 -0.07
C ARG A 31 10.27 -20.25 -1.20
N PRO A 32 10.04 -21.41 -1.84
CA PRO A 32 10.87 -21.81 -2.97
C PRO A 32 10.90 -20.66 -3.98
N PRO A 33 12.10 -20.30 -4.49
CA PRO A 33 12.22 -19.24 -5.48
C PRO A 33 11.33 -19.57 -6.67
N SER A 34 10.73 -18.56 -7.31
CA SER A 34 9.91 -18.82 -8.50
C SER A 34 10.73 -19.49 -9.59
N ASP A 35 10.11 -20.39 -10.36
CA ASP A 35 10.77 -21.18 -11.41
C ASP A 35 11.38 -20.32 -12.54
N GLY A 36 11.05 -19.02 -12.61
CA GLY A 36 11.59 -18.07 -13.58
C GLY A 36 12.25 -16.84 -12.92
N PRO A 37 13.24 -16.21 -13.58
CA PRO A 37 13.83 -14.98 -13.11
C PRO A 37 12.80 -13.84 -13.13
N GLY A 38 12.76 -13.04 -12.05
CA GLY A 38 11.99 -11.81 -12.03
C GLY A 38 12.55 -10.76 -12.99
N LYS A 39 11.72 -9.79 -13.37
CA LYS A 39 12.13 -8.62 -14.16
C LYS A 39 12.20 -7.41 -13.24
N LEU A 40 13.28 -6.63 -13.33
CA LEU A 40 13.41 -5.35 -12.64
C LEU A 40 13.45 -4.24 -13.68
N LYS A 41 12.62 -3.22 -13.52
CA LYS A 41 12.68 -2.01 -14.34
C LYS A 41 12.86 -0.79 -13.46
N ALA A 42 13.86 0.01 -13.78
CA ALA A 42 14.14 1.27 -13.12
C ALA A 42 13.42 2.44 -13.76
N SER A 43 13.11 3.43 -12.94
CA SER A 43 12.67 4.75 -13.40
C SER A 43 13.16 5.83 -12.46
N ASN A 44 13.64 6.94 -12.99
CA ASN A 44 14.07 8.08 -12.15
C ASN A 44 12.88 8.98 -11.74
N ARG A 45 11.68 8.73 -12.28
CA ARG A 45 10.48 9.53 -12.05
C ARG A 45 9.90 9.24 -10.67
N ASN A 46 9.25 10.27 -10.08
CA ASN A 46 8.55 10.13 -8.80
C ASN A 46 7.21 9.38 -8.94
N ILE A 47 6.59 9.50 -10.11
CA ILE A 47 5.31 8.89 -10.47
C ILE A 47 5.51 8.33 -11.88
N LEU A 48 5.12 7.08 -12.08
CA LEU A 48 5.11 6.46 -13.42
C LEU A 48 3.88 6.93 -14.18
N GLU A 49 3.99 7.03 -15.50
CA GLU A 49 2.87 7.42 -16.35
C GLU A 49 1.98 6.19 -16.65
N ALA A 50 0.72 6.44 -17.02
CA ALA A 50 -0.26 5.39 -17.31
C ALA A 50 0.23 4.38 -18.36
N ASN A 51 0.86 4.89 -19.43
CA ASN A 51 1.47 4.08 -20.48
C ASN A 51 2.49 3.05 -19.94
N THR A 52 3.21 3.36 -18.86
CA THR A 52 4.18 2.44 -18.27
C THR A 52 3.48 1.21 -17.71
N TYR A 53 2.33 1.40 -17.06
CA TYR A 53 1.51 0.30 -16.56
C TYR A 53 0.83 -0.44 -17.72
N ALA A 54 0.28 0.29 -18.70
CA ALA A 54 -0.36 -0.32 -19.86
C ALA A 54 0.61 -1.23 -20.63
N ASP A 55 1.82 -0.75 -20.92
CA ASP A 55 2.87 -1.49 -21.62
C ASP A 55 3.31 -2.74 -20.83
N LEU A 56 3.43 -2.63 -19.50
CA LEU A 56 3.80 -3.76 -18.65
C LEU A 56 2.73 -4.85 -18.65
N LEU A 57 1.46 -4.47 -18.49
CA LEU A 57 0.35 -5.40 -18.44
C LEU A 57 0.07 -6.04 -19.80
N ALA A 58 0.33 -5.31 -20.90
CA ALA A 58 0.23 -5.82 -22.26
C ALA A 58 1.39 -6.77 -22.61
N ALA A 59 2.61 -6.48 -22.14
CA ALA A 59 3.79 -7.30 -22.43
C ALA A 59 3.90 -8.57 -21.59
N ASP A 60 3.19 -8.65 -20.46
CA ASP A 60 3.27 -9.77 -19.52
C ASP A 60 1.88 -10.14 -19.00
N GLU A 61 1.24 -11.11 -19.66
CA GLU A 61 -0.08 -11.63 -19.29
C GLU A 61 -0.09 -12.35 -17.92
N THR A 62 1.08 -12.71 -17.39
CA THR A 62 1.19 -13.41 -16.09
C THR A 62 1.03 -12.48 -14.89
N ILE A 63 1.04 -11.16 -15.10
CA ILE A 63 0.77 -10.19 -14.04
C ILE A 63 -0.73 -10.18 -13.75
N ASP A 64 -1.17 -10.76 -12.65
CA ASP A 64 -2.57 -10.81 -12.21
C ASP A 64 -2.89 -9.82 -11.08
N GLY A 65 -1.86 -9.22 -10.48
CA GLY A 65 -1.99 -8.19 -9.46
C GLY A 65 -0.83 -7.20 -9.36
N LEU A 66 -1.10 -6.05 -8.76
CA LEU A 66 -0.16 -4.96 -8.50
C LEU A 66 -0.07 -4.69 -7.01
N CYS A 67 1.12 -4.82 -6.42
CA CYS A 67 1.41 -4.36 -5.06
C CYS A 67 1.97 -2.93 -5.11
N CYS A 68 1.21 -1.96 -4.62
CA CYS A 68 1.54 -0.54 -4.74
C CYS A 68 2.01 0.04 -3.40
N PHE A 69 3.28 0.40 -3.32
CA PHE A 69 3.89 1.09 -2.17
C PHE A 69 4.12 2.56 -2.50
N VAL A 70 3.35 3.46 -1.87
CA VAL A 70 3.49 4.91 -2.06
C VAL A 70 3.84 5.59 -0.74
N GLY A 71 4.91 6.36 -0.74
CA GLY A 71 5.40 7.05 0.44
C GLY A 71 6.08 8.36 0.10
N THR A 72 5.81 9.39 0.88
CA THR A 72 6.57 10.64 0.77
C THR A 72 8.02 10.41 1.23
N THR A 73 8.97 11.02 0.53
CA THR A 73 10.41 10.90 0.85
C THR A 73 10.89 11.95 1.85
N SER A 74 10.06 12.94 2.18
CA SER A 74 10.40 13.99 3.14
C SER A 74 9.16 14.63 3.77
N SER A 75 9.33 15.19 4.98
CA SER A 75 8.28 15.98 5.66
C SER A 75 7.86 17.20 4.84
N ARG A 76 8.79 17.82 4.08
CA ARG A 76 8.47 18.92 3.17
C ARG A 76 7.46 18.51 2.10
N GLN A 77 7.62 17.31 1.53
CA GLN A 77 6.67 16.77 0.57
C GLN A 77 5.33 16.47 1.23
N ALA A 78 5.34 15.88 2.43
CA ALA A 78 4.12 15.56 3.19
C ALA A 78 3.32 16.82 3.59
N MET A 79 4.00 17.92 3.90
CA MET A 79 3.39 19.19 4.30
C MET A 79 3.02 20.09 3.11
N SER A 80 3.43 19.74 1.88
CA SER A 80 3.11 20.56 0.72
C SER A 80 1.62 20.56 0.43
N PRO A 81 0.95 21.72 0.32
CA PRO A 81 -0.47 21.78 -0.06
C PRO A 81 -0.71 21.29 -1.50
N PHE A 82 0.35 21.20 -2.30
CA PHE A 82 0.33 20.70 -3.67
C PHE A 82 0.71 19.23 -3.78
N THR A 83 0.84 18.51 -2.66
CA THR A 83 1.16 17.09 -2.71
C THR A 83 0.03 16.32 -3.41
N ARG A 84 0.39 15.63 -4.50
CA ARG A 84 -0.51 14.80 -5.30
C ARG A 84 0.01 13.38 -5.49
N LEU A 85 1.07 13.02 -4.77
CA LEU A 85 1.82 11.78 -4.95
C LEU A 85 0.90 10.55 -4.98
N TYR A 86 0.03 10.41 -3.99
CA TYR A 86 -0.85 9.25 -3.87
C TYR A 86 -1.92 9.24 -4.95
N THR A 87 -2.61 10.37 -5.15
CA THR A 87 -3.68 10.44 -6.17
C THR A 87 -3.16 10.27 -7.59
N ASP A 88 -2.02 10.86 -7.92
CA ASP A 88 -1.49 10.78 -9.27
C ASP A 88 -0.88 9.39 -9.54
N THR A 89 -0.33 8.71 -8.52
CA THR A 89 0.12 7.31 -8.66
C THR A 89 -1.06 6.36 -8.88
N ILE A 90 -2.11 6.46 -8.07
CA ILE A 90 -3.29 5.59 -8.22
C ILE A 90 -4.00 5.87 -9.55
N ARG A 91 -4.12 7.13 -9.98
CA ARG A 91 -4.64 7.44 -11.33
C ARG A 91 -3.82 6.82 -12.44
N ALA A 92 -2.49 6.94 -12.39
CA ALA A 92 -1.64 6.33 -13.41
C ALA A 92 -1.83 4.81 -13.49
N ILE A 93 -2.00 4.13 -12.35
CA ILE A 93 -2.31 2.70 -12.31
C ILE A 93 -3.68 2.41 -12.95
N LEU A 94 -4.73 3.12 -12.53
CA LEU A 94 -6.09 2.91 -13.04
C LEU A 94 -6.19 3.21 -14.54
N ASP A 95 -5.64 4.34 -15.00
CA ASP A 95 -5.63 4.74 -16.40
C ASP A 95 -4.84 3.72 -17.24
N GLY A 96 -3.69 3.25 -16.75
CA GLY A 96 -2.89 2.23 -17.44
C GLY A 96 -3.57 0.85 -17.52
N MET A 97 -4.35 0.47 -16.50
CA MET A 97 -5.21 -0.72 -16.56
C MET A 97 -6.37 -0.55 -17.54
N ALA A 98 -6.98 0.64 -17.59
CA ALA A 98 -8.06 0.96 -18.52
C ALA A 98 -7.60 0.90 -19.99
N GLU A 99 -6.36 1.31 -20.25
CA GLU A 99 -5.73 1.24 -21.58
C GLU A 99 -5.27 -0.18 -21.97
N SER A 100 -5.17 -1.11 -21.01
CA SER A 100 -4.65 -2.47 -21.21
C SER A 100 -5.63 -3.52 -20.71
N ARG A 101 -5.49 -3.96 -19.45
CA ARG A 101 -6.40 -4.90 -18.80
C ARG A 101 -6.45 -4.64 -17.28
N PRO A 102 -7.61 -4.87 -16.63
CA PRO A 102 -7.71 -4.78 -15.18
C PRO A 102 -6.96 -5.96 -14.52
N VAL A 103 -6.33 -5.67 -13.39
CA VAL A 103 -5.68 -6.62 -12.49
C VAL A 103 -5.98 -6.25 -11.04
N GLU A 104 -5.78 -7.17 -10.11
CA GLU A 104 -5.97 -6.89 -8.69
C GLU A 104 -5.00 -5.81 -8.19
N VAL A 105 -5.41 -4.93 -7.27
CA VAL A 105 -4.53 -3.92 -6.67
C VAL A 105 -4.47 -4.07 -5.15
N LEU A 106 -3.27 -4.36 -4.62
CA LEU A 106 -2.97 -4.33 -3.20
C LEU A 106 -2.27 -3.00 -2.88
N TYR A 107 -3.00 -2.07 -2.27
CA TYR A 107 -2.55 -0.70 -2.08
C TYR A 107 -2.10 -0.44 -0.64
N HIS A 108 -0.81 -0.15 -0.46
CA HIS A 108 -0.28 0.36 0.80
C HIS A 108 -0.65 1.84 0.98
N SER A 109 -1.74 2.07 1.69
CA SER A 109 -2.25 3.38 2.10
C SER A 109 -1.57 3.85 3.41
N SER A 110 -2.31 4.54 4.28
CA SER A 110 -1.83 5.06 5.56
C SER A 110 -2.95 5.08 6.60
N VAL A 111 -2.58 4.96 7.88
CA VAL A 111 -3.45 5.19 9.04
C VAL A 111 -4.22 6.52 9.01
N GLY A 112 -3.75 7.52 8.27
CA GLY A 112 -4.44 8.81 8.12
C GLY A 112 -5.71 8.78 7.26
N ALA A 113 -6.04 7.63 6.67
CA ALA A 113 -7.32 7.38 6.02
C ALA A 113 -8.21 6.49 6.89
N GLY A 114 -9.50 6.80 6.88
CA GLY A 114 -10.56 5.97 7.46
C GLY A 114 -11.76 5.98 6.53
N GLY A 115 -12.78 5.20 6.83
CA GLY A 115 -13.88 4.98 5.90
C GLY A 115 -13.77 3.63 5.23
N GLU A 116 -14.87 3.22 4.60
CA GLU A 116 -14.77 2.37 3.43
C GLU A 116 -13.99 3.14 2.35
N PRO A 117 -13.10 2.51 1.56
CA PRO A 117 -12.28 3.19 0.56
C PRO A 117 -13.08 4.11 -0.38
N ALA A 118 -14.27 3.68 -0.84
CA ALA A 118 -15.20 4.46 -1.66
C ALA A 118 -15.58 5.83 -1.05
N ASN A 119 -15.61 5.89 0.28
CA ASN A 119 -16.00 7.05 1.06
C ASN A 119 -14.86 7.53 1.97
N ALA A 120 -13.60 7.24 1.60
CA ALA A 120 -12.48 7.48 2.47
C ALA A 120 -12.32 8.96 2.85
N TYR A 121 -12.05 9.19 4.12
CA TYR A 121 -11.88 10.50 4.74
C TYR A 121 -10.64 10.51 5.63
N VAL A 122 -10.19 11.70 6.01
CA VAL A 122 -9.08 11.83 6.95
C VAL A 122 -9.58 11.40 8.33
N TYR A 123 -8.97 10.35 8.86
CA TYR A 123 -9.33 9.75 10.14
C TYR A 123 -8.05 9.37 10.87
N TRP A 124 -8.15 9.24 12.18
CA TRP A 124 -7.07 8.76 13.02
C TRP A 124 -7.63 7.77 14.05
N PRO A 125 -7.09 6.55 14.18
CA PRO A 125 -7.65 5.55 15.09
C PRO A 125 -7.54 5.96 16.56
N ASP A 126 -8.48 5.47 17.38
CA ASP A 126 -8.61 5.83 18.80
C ASP A 126 -7.43 5.36 19.68
N ASN A 127 -6.57 4.45 19.19
CA ASN A 127 -5.37 4.04 19.92
C ASN A 127 -4.23 5.06 19.87
N TYR A 128 -4.37 6.12 19.08
CA TYR A 128 -3.43 7.24 19.06
C TYR A 128 -3.78 8.31 20.09
N PRO A 129 -2.77 9.07 20.58
CA PRO A 129 -3.02 10.24 21.40
C PRO A 129 -3.93 11.23 20.68
N SER A 130 -4.85 11.85 21.42
CA SER A 130 -5.84 12.82 20.89
C SER A 130 -5.20 13.97 20.11
N MET A 131 -4.00 14.40 20.48
CA MET A 131 -3.27 15.46 19.77
C MET A 131 -2.85 15.06 18.34
N SER A 132 -2.70 13.77 18.04
CA SER A 132 -2.36 13.27 16.71
C SER A 132 -3.43 13.58 15.67
N TRP A 133 -4.69 13.75 16.11
CA TRP A 133 -5.77 14.19 15.24
C TRP A 133 -5.46 15.55 14.60
N ALA A 134 -4.84 16.47 15.34
CA ALA A 134 -4.45 17.77 14.78
C ALA A 134 -3.45 17.61 13.62
N ILE A 135 -2.53 16.63 13.70
CA ILE A 135 -1.56 16.33 12.64
C ILE A 135 -2.27 15.88 11.36
N ALA A 136 -3.28 15.01 11.50
CA ALA A 136 -4.09 14.53 10.39
C ALA A 136 -4.77 15.69 9.62
N TRP A 137 -5.22 16.71 10.36
CA TRP A 137 -5.88 17.89 9.79
C TRP A 137 -4.92 18.89 9.13
N ILE A 138 -3.70 19.06 9.66
CA ILE A 138 -2.74 20.06 9.15
C ILE A 138 -1.87 19.53 8.01
N ALA A 139 -1.56 18.22 7.98
CA ALA A 139 -0.69 17.65 6.98
C ALA A 139 -1.48 17.29 5.70
N PRO A 140 -1.27 18.01 4.58
CA PRO A 140 -2.08 17.81 3.37
C PRO A 140 -1.98 16.41 2.76
N VAL A 141 -0.88 15.69 3.05
CA VAL A 141 -0.69 14.31 2.60
C VAL A 141 -1.85 13.38 2.97
N PHE A 142 -2.41 13.50 4.17
CA PHE A 142 -3.49 12.58 4.59
C PHE A 142 -4.78 12.81 3.81
N ARG A 143 -5.06 14.06 3.41
CA ARG A 143 -6.15 14.35 2.47
C ARG A 143 -5.87 13.74 1.09
N ASN A 144 -4.62 13.74 0.65
CA ASN A 144 -4.22 13.12 -0.60
C ASN A 144 -4.35 11.59 -0.55
N VAL A 145 -3.96 10.95 0.56
CA VAL A 145 -4.17 9.51 0.80
C VAL A 145 -5.65 9.16 0.80
N ALA A 146 -6.47 9.81 1.63
CA ALA A 146 -7.92 9.55 1.66
C ALA A 146 -8.61 9.83 0.31
N ARG A 147 -8.10 10.78 -0.49
CA ARG A 147 -8.58 10.99 -1.86
C ARG A 147 -8.14 9.89 -2.80
N SER A 148 -6.92 9.35 -2.64
CA SER A 148 -6.42 8.28 -3.51
C SER A 148 -7.20 6.98 -3.36
N GLU A 149 -7.66 6.64 -2.16
CA GLU A 149 -8.48 5.44 -1.95
C GLU A 149 -9.85 5.55 -2.63
N ARG A 150 -10.44 6.76 -2.67
CA ARG A 150 -11.72 6.98 -3.35
C ARG A 150 -11.64 6.79 -4.87
N LEU A 151 -10.46 6.92 -5.46
CA LEU A 151 -10.28 6.78 -6.91
C LEU A 151 -10.66 5.40 -7.43
N PHE A 152 -10.51 4.35 -6.62
CA PHE A 152 -10.88 2.98 -7.01
C PHE A 152 -12.38 2.81 -7.29
N GLU A 153 -13.20 3.73 -6.78
CA GLU A 153 -14.68 3.69 -6.85
C GLU A 153 -15.25 4.94 -7.52
N GLU A 154 -14.41 5.80 -8.11
CA GLU A 154 -14.87 6.97 -8.85
C GLU A 154 -15.66 6.54 -10.10
N GLN A 155 -16.74 7.27 -10.39
CA GLN A 155 -17.54 7.02 -11.58
C GLN A 155 -16.67 7.09 -12.84
N ASN A 156 -16.89 6.15 -13.76
CA ASN A 156 -16.16 5.95 -15.02
C ASN A 156 -14.79 5.26 -14.91
N GLN A 157 -14.40 4.76 -13.74
CA GLN A 157 -13.27 3.85 -13.63
C GLN A 157 -13.71 2.41 -13.99
N PRO A 158 -12.86 1.62 -14.66
CA PRO A 158 -13.13 0.19 -14.82
C PRO A 158 -13.22 -0.46 -13.44
N HIS A 159 -14.14 -1.42 -13.29
CA HIS A 159 -14.21 -2.19 -12.06
C HIS A 159 -12.84 -2.82 -11.78
N THR A 160 -12.27 -2.47 -10.64
CA THR A 160 -10.94 -2.91 -10.21
C THR A 160 -11.13 -3.62 -8.89
N ASP A 161 -10.65 -4.86 -8.79
CA ASP A 161 -10.57 -5.55 -7.52
C ASP A 161 -9.40 -4.98 -6.72
N TYR A 162 -9.64 -4.47 -5.51
CA TYR A 162 -8.59 -3.86 -4.70
C TYR A 162 -8.74 -4.13 -3.21
N ILE A 163 -7.61 -4.10 -2.51
CA ILE A 163 -7.53 -4.18 -1.05
C ILE A 163 -6.57 -3.07 -0.58
N THR A 164 -7.01 -2.27 0.39
CA THR A 164 -6.17 -1.20 0.95
C THR A 164 -5.59 -1.61 2.30
N PHE A 165 -4.31 -1.33 2.53
CA PHE A 165 -3.61 -1.58 3.79
C PHE A 165 -3.28 -0.24 4.43
N ARG A 166 -3.77 -0.01 5.65
CA ARG A 166 -3.59 1.22 6.41
C ARG A 166 -2.71 0.90 7.62
N PRO A 167 -1.38 0.82 7.45
CA PRO A 167 -0.50 0.54 8.57
C PRO A 167 -0.46 1.72 9.54
N GLY A 168 -0.25 1.41 10.82
CA GLY A 168 0.15 2.37 11.83
C GLY A 168 1.49 3.04 11.51
N SER A 169 2.03 3.78 12.48
CA SER A 169 3.32 4.46 12.30
C SER A 169 4.43 3.45 12.04
N LEU A 170 4.96 3.46 10.82
CA LEU A 170 5.97 2.50 10.38
C LEU A 170 7.24 2.59 11.24
N LYS A 171 7.78 1.43 11.60
CA LYS A 171 9.05 1.26 12.31
C LYS A 171 9.97 0.33 11.54
N ASP A 172 11.27 0.54 11.72
CA ASP A 172 12.32 -0.27 11.14
C ASP A 172 12.72 -1.31 12.20
N HIS A 173 12.07 -2.47 12.14
CA HIS A 173 12.42 -3.67 12.88
C HIS A 173 12.00 -4.90 12.08
N SER A 174 12.62 -6.03 12.40
CA SER A 174 12.30 -7.32 11.78
C SER A 174 10.84 -7.70 12.03
N ALA A 175 10.25 -8.48 11.13
CA ALA A 175 8.88 -8.96 11.31
C ALA A 175 8.76 -9.85 12.57
N GLU A 176 7.90 -9.45 13.49
CA GLU A 176 7.66 -10.20 14.74
C GLU A 176 6.43 -11.12 14.63
N GLY A 177 5.55 -10.91 13.64
CA GLY A 177 4.28 -11.62 13.51
C GLY A 177 3.28 -11.30 14.62
N ASN A 178 3.60 -10.33 15.49
CA ASN A 178 2.80 -9.94 16.65
C ASN A 178 2.03 -8.64 16.41
N TYR A 179 1.10 -8.67 15.44
CA TYR A 179 0.23 -7.55 15.11
C TYR A 179 -1.26 -7.96 15.12
N HIS A 180 -2.13 -6.96 15.01
CA HIS A 180 -3.56 -7.12 14.79
C HIS A 180 -3.93 -6.53 13.42
N VAL A 181 -4.90 -7.18 12.78
CA VAL A 181 -5.54 -6.71 11.54
C VAL A 181 -6.98 -6.39 11.87
N LEU A 182 -7.41 -5.14 11.62
CA LEU A 182 -8.80 -4.73 11.75
C LEU A 182 -9.35 -4.31 10.39
N VAL A 183 -10.51 -4.85 10.00
CA VAL A 183 -11.14 -4.57 8.71
C VAL A 183 -12.12 -3.41 8.85
N ASP A 184 -12.00 -2.42 7.96
CA ASP A 184 -12.88 -1.25 7.84
C ASP A 184 -13.13 -0.52 9.16
N LEU A 185 -12.06 0.09 9.70
CA LEU A 185 -12.03 0.84 10.97
C LEU A 185 -13.11 1.94 11.16
N SER A 186 -13.95 2.20 10.18
CA SER A 186 -14.99 3.23 10.20
C SER A 186 -16.42 2.71 10.22
N LYS A 187 -16.66 1.39 10.24
CA LYS A 187 -18.01 0.84 10.46
C LYS A 187 -18.41 1.05 11.93
N LYS A 188 -18.59 2.32 12.33
CA LYS A 188 -19.09 2.84 13.63
C LYS A 188 -18.71 2.00 14.87
N CYS A 189 -17.53 2.27 15.43
CA CYS A 189 -17.19 1.97 16.84
C CYS A 189 -17.30 0.52 17.37
N PRO A 190 -17.01 -0.57 16.64
CA PRO A 190 -16.89 -1.88 17.29
C PRO A 190 -15.49 -2.11 17.90
N PHE A 191 -14.46 -1.41 17.44
CA PHE A 191 -13.07 -1.83 17.71
C PHE A 191 -12.38 -1.17 18.91
N LYS A 192 -13.12 -0.52 19.83
CA LYS A 192 -12.48 0.23 20.92
C LYS A 192 -11.65 -0.68 21.84
N ALA A 193 -12.14 -1.89 22.10
CA ALA A 193 -11.45 -2.88 22.94
C ALA A 193 -10.22 -3.45 22.22
N GLU A 194 -10.32 -3.71 20.92
CA GLU A 194 -9.23 -4.21 20.09
C GLU A 194 -8.14 -3.14 19.93
N LEU A 195 -8.53 -1.89 19.66
CA LEU A 195 -7.62 -0.76 19.58
C LEU A 195 -6.90 -0.49 20.91
N SER A 196 -7.50 -0.77 22.06
CA SER A 196 -6.80 -0.63 23.35
C SER A 196 -5.67 -1.63 23.54
N GLU A 197 -5.64 -2.74 22.81
CA GLU A 197 -4.57 -3.75 22.82
C GLU A 197 -3.51 -3.50 21.71
N MET A 198 -3.70 -2.48 20.86
CA MET A 198 -2.82 -2.19 19.73
C MET A 198 -1.92 -0.98 19.99
N LYS A 199 -0.63 -1.09 19.64
CA LYS A 199 0.29 0.05 19.58
C LYS A 199 -0.11 0.99 18.43
N THR A 200 0.48 2.18 18.42
CA THR A 200 0.32 3.14 17.31
C THR A 200 1.29 2.88 16.15
N SER A 201 2.08 1.81 16.22
CA SER A 201 3.14 1.47 15.27
C SER A 201 2.96 0.11 14.66
N ILE A 202 3.68 -0.14 13.56
CA ILE A 202 3.91 -1.46 13.01
C ILE A 202 5.27 -1.54 12.32
N GLY A 203 5.91 -2.71 12.34
CA GLY A 203 7.10 -2.99 11.56
C GLY A 203 6.83 -2.93 10.05
N ARG A 204 7.74 -2.34 9.28
CA ARG A 204 7.64 -2.35 7.80
C ARG A 204 7.59 -3.76 7.23
N GLU A 205 8.37 -4.67 7.81
CA GLU A 205 8.40 -6.07 7.38
C GLU A 205 7.10 -6.80 7.70
N ASP A 206 6.48 -6.53 8.86
CA ASP A 206 5.16 -7.09 9.19
C ASP A 206 4.08 -6.64 8.21
N VAL A 207 4.12 -5.37 7.76
CA VAL A 207 3.23 -4.88 6.71
C VAL A 207 3.47 -5.60 5.38
N ALA A 208 4.73 -5.75 4.98
CA ALA A 208 5.07 -6.46 3.74
C ALA A 208 4.64 -7.93 3.80
N ASN A 209 4.86 -8.60 4.93
CA ASN A 209 4.44 -9.98 5.18
C ASN A 209 2.92 -10.13 5.13
N GLU A 210 2.17 -9.20 5.73
CA GLU A 210 0.71 -9.25 5.67
C GLU A 210 0.18 -9.01 4.25
N MET A 211 0.74 -8.05 3.52
CA MET A 211 0.40 -7.83 2.11
C MET A 211 0.72 -9.08 1.26
N LEU A 212 1.89 -9.69 1.47
CA LEU A 212 2.28 -10.93 0.79
C LEU A 212 1.36 -12.10 1.17
N ARG A 213 0.98 -12.22 2.43
CA ARG A 213 0.04 -13.24 2.91
C ARG A 213 -1.28 -13.08 2.19
N VAL A 214 -1.85 -11.88 2.17
CA VAL A 214 -3.11 -11.59 1.46
C VAL A 214 -2.98 -11.87 -0.03
N ALA A 215 -1.91 -11.41 -0.70
CA ALA A 215 -1.64 -11.66 -2.11
C ALA A 215 -1.60 -13.14 -2.48
N THR A 216 -1.24 -14.00 -1.52
CA THR A 216 -1.07 -15.44 -1.73
C THR A 216 -2.18 -16.30 -1.15
N LEU A 217 -3.23 -15.68 -0.61
CA LEU A 217 -4.48 -16.38 -0.33
C LEU A 217 -5.11 -16.89 -1.64
N PRO A 218 -5.87 -17.98 -1.60
CA PRO A 218 -6.74 -18.36 -2.71
C PRO A 218 -7.67 -17.20 -3.14
N GLU A 219 -7.93 -17.08 -4.43
CA GLU A 219 -8.74 -15.97 -5.00
C GLU A 219 -10.10 -15.82 -4.32
N GLN A 220 -10.76 -16.95 -3.99
CA GLN A 220 -12.05 -16.94 -3.28
C GLN A 220 -11.98 -16.26 -1.91
N ASP A 221 -10.86 -16.37 -1.21
CA ASP A 221 -10.66 -15.79 0.11
C ASP A 221 -10.27 -14.30 -0.01
N ARG A 222 -9.52 -13.95 -1.06
CA ARG A 222 -9.22 -12.54 -1.39
C ARG A 222 -10.46 -11.76 -1.78
N LYS A 223 -11.39 -12.36 -2.52
CA LYS A 223 -12.69 -11.76 -2.88
C LYS A 223 -13.49 -11.28 -1.69
N ALA A 224 -13.37 -11.94 -0.54
CA ALA A 224 -14.04 -11.51 0.70
C ALA A 224 -13.45 -10.20 1.28
N LEU A 225 -12.26 -9.80 0.82
CA LEU A 225 -11.54 -8.60 1.25
C LEU A 225 -11.59 -7.47 0.20
N TYR A 226 -12.09 -7.72 -1.01
CA TYR A 226 -12.16 -6.69 -2.05
C TYR A 226 -13.04 -5.53 -1.61
N GLY A 227 -12.62 -4.32 -1.97
CA GLY A 227 -13.25 -3.08 -1.53
C GLY A 227 -13.03 -2.75 -0.04
N SER A 228 -12.25 -3.56 0.68
CA SER A 228 -12.02 -3.38 2.12
C SER A 228 -10.71 -2.63 2.42
N SER A 229 -10.62 -2.18 3.66
CA SER A 229 -9.42 -1.57 4.23
C SER A 229 -8.94 -2.32 5.47
N LEU A 230 -7.66 -2.66 5.49
CA LEU A 230 -7.02 -3.43 6.55
C LEU A 230 -6.13 -2.51 7.37
N TYR A 231 -6.53 -2.19 8.60
CA TYR A 231 -5.67 -1.49 9.55
C TYR A 231 -4.73 -2.47 10.24
N LEU A 232 -3.45 -2.12 10.25
CA LEU A 232 -2.38 -2.97 10.79
C LEU A 232 -1.63 -2.22 11.90
N ALA A 233 -1.55 -2.81 13.08
CA ALA A 233 -0.68 -2.31 14.15
C ALA A 233 -0.18 -3.43 15.07
N ASP A 234 1.02 -3.25 15.63
CA ASP A 234 1.60 -4.19 16.59
C ASP A 234 0.72 -4.33 17.82
N ARG A 235 0.81 -5.49 18.48
CA ARG A 235 0.20 -5.68 19.80
C ARG A 235 1.03 -4.98 20.88
N LYS A 236 0.35 -4.55 21.95
CA LYS A 236 0.98 -3.98 23.15
C LYS A 236 1.78 -5.00 23.93
#